data_AF-A0A3M9YVQ5-F1
#
_entry.id   AF-A0A3M9YVQ5-F1
#
_cell.length_a   1.000
_cell.length_b   1.000
_cell.length_c   1.000
_cell.angle_alpha   90.00
_cell.angle_beta   90.00
_cell.angle_gamma   90.00
#
_symmetry.space_group_name_H-M   'P 1'
#
loop_
_entity.id
_entity.type
_entity.pdbx_description
1 polymer ?
#
loop_
_entity_poly.entity_id
_entity_poly.type
_entity_poly.pdbx_seq_one_letter_code
_entity_poly.pdbx_strand_id
1 'polypeptide(L)' 'MTLYQPFLDWAVARLHERLALQPYPIPAGFESKQATVGKGNHASVVQTTSTAFQSDKLRQIRAAHVQGGAALQVLNFVIF' A
#
# COMPACT_ATOMS: atom_id res chain seq x y z
N MET A 1 -11.69 3.07 -8.69
CA MET A 1 -10.27 3.48 -8.58
C MET A 1 -10.14 4.49 -7.46
N THR A 2 -9.16 4.32 -6.58
CA THR A 2 -8.78 5.37 -5.62
C THR A 2 -7.83 6.36 -6.32
N LEU A 3 -7.64 7.54 -5.72
CA LEU A 3 -6.76 8.60 -6.22
C LEU A 3 -5.32 8.12 -6.39
N TYR A 4 -4.80 7.33 -5.45
CA TYR A 4 -3.40 6.92 -5.43
C TYR A 4 -3.10 5.58 -6.09
N GLN A 5 -4.12 4.73 -6.35
CA GLN A 5 -3.92 3.44 -7.00
C GLN A 5 -3.13 3.55 -8.33
N PRO A 6 -3.42 4.50 -9.24
CA PRO A 6 -2.68 4.60 -10.49
C PRO A 6 -1.18 4.87 -10.31
N PHE A 7 -0.83 5.64 -9.28
CA PHE A 7 0.57 5.96 -8.97
C PHE A 7 1.29 4.73 -8.40
N LEU A 8 0.63 3.98 -7.51
CA LEU A 8 1.16 2.74 -6.97
C LEU A 8 1.36 1.69 -8.09
N ASP A 9 0.35 1.50 -8.93
CA ASP A 9 0.39 0.55 -10.05
C ASP A 9 1.53 0.88 -11.01
N TRP A 10 1.64 2.14 -11.41
CA TRP A 10 2.71 2.59 -12.29
C TRP A 10 4.09 2.41 -11.67
N ALA A 11 4.25 2.74 -10.39
CA ALA A 11 5.53 2.58 -9.71
C ALA A 11 5.94 1.11 -9.58
N VAL A 12 5.01 0.22 -9.22
CA VAL A 12 5.26 -1.23 -9.12
C VAL A 12 5.62 -1.81 -10.49
N ALA A 13 4.87 -1.44 -11.55
CA ALA A 13 5.20 -1.85 -12.91
C ALA A 13 6.60 -1.39 -13.31
N ARG A 14 6.92 -0.11 -13.07
CA ARG A 14 8.23 0.45 -13.39
C ARG A 14 9.38 -0.23 -12.65
N LEU A 15 9.15 -0.65 -11.40
CA LEU A 15 10.14 -1.39 -10.63
C LEU A 15 10.34 -2.81 -11.18
N HIS A 16 9.27 -3.52 -11.53
CA HIS A 16 9.36 -4.84 -12.16
C HIS A 16 10.09 -4.82 -13.51
N GLU A 17 9.91 -3.77 -14.30
CA GLU A 17 10.63 -3.59 -15.58
C GLU A 17 12.15 -3.43 -15.40
N ARG A 18 12.58 -2.84 -14.27
CA ARG A 18 13.99 -2.46 -14.07
C ARG A 18 14.74 -3.37 -13.12
N LEU A 19 14.04 -4.13 -12.30
CA LEU A 19 14.59 -4.91 -11.20
C LEU A 19 13.95 -6.29 -11.16
N ALA A 20 14.77 -7.30 -10.82
CA ALA A 20 14.28 -8.62 -10.46
C ALA A 20 13.67 -8.58 -9.06
N LEU A 21 12.43 -8.08 -8.95
CA LEU A 21 11.73 -8.01 -7.67
C LEU A 21 11.38 -9.39 -7.15
N GLN A 22 11.60 -9.59 -5.86
CA GLN A 22 11.12 -10.75 -5.11
C GLN A 22 10.14 -10.26 -4.03
N PRO A 23 9.16 -11.08 -3.61
CA PRO A 23 8.30 -10.75 -2.49
C PRO A 23 9.12 -10.49 -1.22
N TYR A 24 8.72 -9.47 -0.45
CA TYR A 24 9.24 -9.25 0.89
C TYR A 24 8.15 -9.59 1.91
N PRO A 25 8.47 -10.31 3.00
CA PRO A 25 7.46 -10.79 3.94
C PRO A 25 6.68 -9.64 4.58
N ILE A 26 5.36 -9.76 4.57
CA ILE A 26 4.43 -8.91 5.30
C ILE A 26 3.91 -9.74 6.49
N PRO A 27 3.84 -9.19 7.71
CA PRO A 27 3.25 -9.90 8.83
C PRO A 27 1.80 -10.29 8.54
N ALA A 28 1.40 -11.50 8.92
CA ALA A 28 0.06 -12.01 8.65
C ALA A 28 -1.03 -11.06 9.19
N GLY A 29 -2.02 -10.76 8.35
CA GLY A 29 -3.12 -9.85 8.65
C GLY A 29 -2.82 -8.37 8.39
N PHE A 30 -1.64 -8.05 7.83
CA PHE A 30 -1.28 -6.69 7.41
C PHE A 30 -1.24 -6.52 5.89
N GLU A 31 -1.37 -7.60 5.12
CA GLU A 31 -1.53 -7.56 3.67
C GLU A 31 -2.78 -6.76 3.30
N SER A 32 -3.87 -6.99 4.02
CA SER A 32 -5.06 -6.15 4.00
C SER A 32 -5.71 -6.11 5.39
N LYS A 33 -5.92 -4.91 5.90
CA LYS A 33 -6.56 -4.69 7.20
C LYS A 33 -7.63 -3.64 7.09
N GLN A 34 -8.82 -3.95 7.61
CA GLN A 34 -9.92 -3.01 7.72
C GLN A 34 -10.09 -2.55 9.17
N ALA A 35 -10.47 -1.29 9.35
CA ALA A 35 -10.83 -0.72 10.63
C ALA A 35 -11.96 0.28 10.45
N THR A 36 -12.89 0.33 11.40
CA THR A 36 -13.85 1.43 11.49
C THR A 36 -13.22 2.55 12.31
N VAL A 37 -13.13 3.73 11.74
CA VAL A 37 -12.57 4.93 12.40
C VAL A 37 -13.63 6.03 12.48
N GLY A 38 -13.48 6.95 13.42
CA GLY A 38 -14.48 7.97 13.70
C GLY A 38 -15.56 7.50 14.70
N LYS A 39 -16.58 8.34 14.92
CA LYS A 39 -17.68 8.06 15.86
C LYS A 39 -19.01 8.59 15.30
N GLY A 40 -20.10 7.94 15.68
CA GLY A 40 -21.46 8.34 15.26
C GLY A 40 -21.60 8.39 13.74
N ASN A 41 -22.23 9.44 13.22
CA ASN A 41 -22.46 9.63 11.78
C ASN A 41 -21.18 9.89 10.96
N HIS A 42 -20.02 10.05 11.61
CA HIS A 42 -18.71 10.20 10.96
C HIS A 42 -17.88 8.91 11.00
N ALA A 43 -18.46 7.79 11.44
CA ALA A 43 -17.79 6.51 11.35
C ALA A 43 -17.60 6.10 9.87
N SER A 44 -16.38 5.69 9.52
CA SER A 44 -16.05 5.23 8.17
C SER A 44 -15.19 3.98 8.23
N VAL A 45 -15.42 3.06 7.28
CA VAL A 45 -14.57 1.89 7.09
C VAL A 45 -13.34 2.32 6.30
N VAL A 46 -12.18 2.07 6.88
CA VAL A 46 -10.87 2.31 6.27
C VAL A 46 -10.20 0.98 6.00
N GLN A 47 -9.75 0.78 4.78
CA GLN A 47 -8.93 -0.36 4.38
C GLN A 47 -7.51 0.10 4.12
N THR A 48 -6.55 -0.57 4.75
CA THR A 48 -5.13 -0.45 4.44
C THR A 48 -4.69 -1.71 3.73
N THR A 49 -4.09 -1.57 2.55
CA THR A 49 -3.48 -2.67 1.80
C THR A 49 -1.97 -2.44 1.77
N SER A 50 -1.21 -3.46 2.13
CA SER A 50 0.25 -3.39 2.14
C SER A 50 0.83 -4.21 1.00
N THR A 51 1.86 -3.68 0.35
CA THR A 51 2.63 -4.40 -0.67
C THR A 51 4.11 -4.25 -0.36
N ALA A 52 4.88 -5.32 -0.46
CA ALA A 52 6.30 -5.29 -0.15
C ALA A 52 7.12 -6.18 -1.08
N PHE A 53 8.26 -5.65 -1.51
CA PHE A 53 9.22 -6.31 -2.38
C PHE A 53 10.65 -6.07 -1.90
N GLN A 54 11.57 -6.84 -2.45
CA GLN A 54 13.01 -6.64 -2.34
C GLN A 54 13.67 -6.95 -3.69
N SER A 55 14.93 -6.57 -3.85
CA SER A 55 15.76 -6.95 -4.99
C SER A 55 17.21 -7.09 -4.54
N ASP A 56 18.10 -7.55 -5.41
CA ASP A 56 19.52 -7.74 -5.10
C ASP A 56 20.20 -6.49 -4.50
N LYS A 57 19.75 -5.28 -4.85
CA LYS A 57 20.35 -4.01 -4.41
C LYS A 57 19.49 -3.18 -3.46
N LEU A 58 18.21 -3.51 -3.31
CA LEU A 58 17.27 -2.76 -2.47
C LEU A 58 16.72 -3.71 -1.43
N ARG A 59 17.04 -3.45 -0.16
CA ARG A 59 16.68 -4.37 0.93
C ARG A 59 15.18 -4.49 1.10
N GLN A 60 14.45 -3.40 0.82
CA GLN A 60 13.03 -3.33 1.06
C GLN A 60 12.40 -2.18 0.26
N ILE A 61 11.33 -2.52 -0.43
CA ILE A 61 10.40 -1.62 -1.09
C ILE A 61 9.04 -1.91 -0.46
N ARG A 62 8.37 -0.91 0.11
CA ARG A 62 7.07 -1.12 0.77
C ARG A 62 6.10 0.00 0.52
N ALA A 63 4.85 -0.37 0.26
CA ALA A 63 3.73 0.53 0.13
C ALA A 63 2.66 0.18 1.17
N ALA A 64 2.08 1.20 1.79
CA ALA A 64 0.80 1.12 2.49
C ALA A 64 -0.18 2.06 1.80
N HIS A 65 -1.23 1.49 1.22
CA HIS A 65 -2.30 2.21 0.54
C HIS A 65 -3.56 2.17 1.39
N VAL A 66 -3.96 3.34 1.89
CA VAL A 66 -5.10 3.51 2.80
C VAL A 66 -6.25 4.16 2.04
N GLN A 67 -7.44 3.58 2.16
CA GLN A 67 -8.68 4.07 1.56
C GLN A 67 -9.81 4.09 2.58
N GLY A 68 -10.45 5.24 2.77
CA GLY A 68 -11.59 5.46 3.65
C GLY A 68 -12.71 6.21 2.95
N GLY A 69 -13.04 5.80 1.72
CA GLY A 69 -13.99 6.49 0.85
C GLY A 69 -13.41 7.76 0.22
N ALA A 70 -14.23 8.81 0.08
CA ALA A 70 -13.83 10.06 -0.56
C ALA A 70 -12.97 10.97 0.33
N ALA A 71 -13.09 10.85 1.66
CA ALA A 71 -12.51 11.80 2.62
C ALA A 71 -11.11 11.43 3.11
N LEU A 72 -10.68 10.16 2.97
CA LEU A 72 -9.39 9.69 3.46
C LEU A 72 -8.73 8.78 2.43
N GLN A 73 -7.64 9.26 1.83
CA GLN A 73 -6.79 8.46 0.96
C GLN A 73 -5.33 8.79 1.27
N VAL A 74 -4.51 7.75 1.45
CA VAL A 74 -3.08 7.91 1.76
C VAL A 74 -2.29 6.86 0.99
N LEU A 75 -1.19 7.29 0.39
CA LEU A 75 -0.15 6.39 -0.10
C LEU A 75 1.15 6.70 0.63
N ASN A 76 1.63 5.73 1.41
CA ASN A 76 2.97 5.76 1.98
C ASN A 76 3.82 4.75 1.20
N PHE A 77 4.82 5.23 0.47
CA PHE A 77 5.68 4.40 -0.37
C PHE A 77 7.15 4.70 -0.11
N VAL A 78 7.90 3.70 0.36
CA VAL A 78 9.30 3.85 0.83
C VAL A 78 10.18 2.80 0.18
N ILE A 79 11.37 3.22 -0.24
CA ILE A 79 12.41 2.38 -0.84
C ILE A 79 13.69 2.58 -0.02
N PHE A 80 14.29 1.47 0.44
CA PHE A 80 15.53 1.44 1.22
C PHE A 80 16.65 0.69 0.51
#